data_AF-A0AAD7BMR0-F1
#
_entry.id   AF-A0AAD7BMR0-F1
#
_cell.length_a   1.000
_cell.length_b   1.000
_cell.length_c   1.000
_cell.angle_alpha   90.00
_cell.angle_beta   90.00
_cell.angle_gamma   90.00
#
_symmetry.space_group_name_H-M   'P 1'
#
loop_
_entity.id
_entity.type
_entity.pdbx_description
1 polymer ?
#
loop_
_entity_poly.entity_id
_entity_poly.type
_entity_poly.pdbx_seq_one_letter_code
_entity_poly.pdbx_strand_id
1 'polypeptide(L)'
;MVNDLMGWDFNLGDEWRIHRRLFNQTFNLKAARRYETHELLASRTLLKHLLHTPEDFSSHFRQMAAELIISFTYGIELQPSNDPYIALAEEAI
;
A
#
# COMPACT_ATOMS: atom_id res chain seq x y z
N MET A 1 15.14 19.50 -21.11
CA MET A 1 16.59 19.63 -21.37
C MET A 1 17.45 19.22 -20.17
N VAL A 2 17.48 19.93 -19.04
CA VAL A 2 18.31 19.48 -17.88
C VAL A 2 17.78 18.17 -17.28
N ASN A 3 16.45 18.03 -17.13
CA ASN A 3 15.85 16.79 -16.62
C ASN A 3 16.05 15.61 -17.59
N ASP A 4 15.83 15.80 -18.90
CA ASP A 4 16.11 14.77 -19.92
C ASP A 4 17.57 14.32 -19.91
N LEU A 5 18.51 15.28 -19.84
CA LEU A 5 19.95 15.00 -19.86
C LEU A 5 20.42 14.25 -18.61
N MET A 6 19.79 14.53 -17.46
CA MET A 6 20.12 13.87 -16.18
C MET A 6 19.32 12.58 -15.96
N GLY A 7 18.40 12.23 -16.87
CA GLY A 7 17.48 11.09 -16.72
C GLY A 7 16.52 11.26 -15.55
N TRP A 8 16.23 12.49 -15.14
CA TRP A 8 15.39 12.82 -13.98
C TRP A 8 13.92 13.06 -14.34
N ASP A 9 13.52 12.88 -15.59
CA ASP A 9 12.14 13.16 -16.01
C ASP A 9 11.09 12.31 -15.28
N PHE A 10 11.44 11.08 -14.90
CA PHE A 10 10.52 10.22 -14.14
C PHE A 10 10.17 10.78 -12.74
N ASN A 11 11.03 11.64 -12.16
CA ASN A 11 10.84 12.19 -10.81
C ASN A 11 10.61 13.71 -10.78
N LEU A 12 11.06 14.45 -11.80
CA LEU A 12 11.07 15.91 -11.82
C LEU A 12 10.48 16.49 -13.12
N GLY A 13 10.08 15.64 -14.07
CA GLY A 13 9.47 16.02 -15.34
C GLY A 13 7.94 16.12 -15.29
N ASP A 14 7.36 16.34 -16.46
CA ASP A 14 5.90 16.46 -16.60
C ASP A 14 5.16 15.14 -16.35
N GLU A 15 5.79 14.00 -16.60
CA GLU A 15 5.26 12.68 -16.25
C GLU A 15 5.02 12.57 -14.74
N TRP A 16 6.01 12.94 -13.92
CA TRP A 16 5.84 12.95 -12.47
C TRP A 16 4.68 13.85 -12.02
N ARG A 17 4.50 15.01 -12.66
CA ARG A 17 3.38 15.92 -12.36
C ARG A 17 2.02 15.26 -12.66
N ILE A 18 1.93 14.49 -13.74
CA ILE A 18 0.72 13.74 -14.10
C ILE A 18 0.45 12.65 -13.08
N HIS A 19 1.45 11.82 -12.75
CA HIS A 19 1.32 10.77 -11.73
C HIS A 19 0.91 11.34 -10.37
N ARG A 20 1.53 12.43 -9.94
CA ARG A 20 1.19 13.12 -8.68
C ARG A 20 -0.24 13.67 -8.71
N ARG A 21 -0.69 14.23 -9.83
CA ARG A 21 -2.08 14.72 -9.96
C ARG A 21 -3.07 13.57 -9.82
N LEU A 22 -2.84 12.45 -10.50
CA LEU A 22 -3.69 11.26 -10.43
C LEU A 22 -3.74 10.70 -9.01
N PHE A 23 -2.57 10.53 -8.37
CA PHE A 23 -2.48 10.06 -6.99
C PHE A 23 -3.24 10.98 -6.03
N ASN A 24 -3.07 12.29 -6.15
CA ASN A 24 -3.76 13.24 -5.28
C ASN A 24 -5.29 13.25 -5.51
N GLN A 25 -5.79 12.91 -6.70
CA GLN A 25 -7.24 12.81 -6.94
C GLN A 25 -7.86 11.63 -6.18
N THR A 26 -7.14 10.52 -6.06
CA THR A 26 -7.62 9.29 -5.40
C THR A 26 -7.28 9.22 -3.91
N PHE A 27 -6.19 9.86 -3.48
CA PHE A 27 -5.67 9.80 -2.11
C PHE A 27 -5.68 11.16 -1.37
N ASN A 28 -6.39 12.17 -1.86
CA ASN A 28 -6.64 13.37 -1.05
C ASN A 28 -7.50 13.05 0.18
N LEU A 29 -7.48 13.95 1.16
CA LEU A 29 -8.19 13.82 2.45
C LEU A 29 -9.67 13.41 2.31
N LYS A 30 -10.37 13.87 1.27
CA LYS A 30 -11.79 13.56 1.07
C LYS A 30 -11.98 12.20 0.43
N ALA A 31 -11.19 11.89 -0.61
CA ALA A 31 -11.25 10.63 -1.33
C ALA A 31 -10.76 9.46 -0.47
N ALA A 32 -9.75 9.69 0.38
CA ALA A 32 -9.18 8.68 1.26
C ALA A 32 -10.19 8.06 2.24
N ARG A 33 -11.23 8.80 2.62
CA ARG A 33 -12.30 8.29 3.51
C ARG A 33 -12.99 7.02 2.99
N ARG A 34 -13.00 6.81 1.67
CA ARG A 34 -13.59 5.59 1.08
C ARG A 34 -12.85 4.32 1.50
N TYR A 35 -11.62 4.45 2.00
CA TYR A 35 -10.77 3.33 2.40
C TYR A 35 -10.85 3.01 3.89
N GLU A 36 -11.58 3.78 4.70
CA GLU A 36 -11.67 3.58 6.15
C GLU A 36 -12.11 2.15 6.53
N THR A 37 -13.00 1.54 5.74
CA THR A 37 -13.44 0.15 5.97
C THR A 37 -12.27 -0.83 5.81
N HIS A 38 -11.43 -0.64 4.80
CA HIS A 38 -10.26 -1.49 4.56
C HIS A 38 -9.20 -1.29 5.67
N GLU A 39 -8.95 -0.03 6.08
CA GLU A 39 -8.06 0.27 7.22
C GLU A 39 -8.55 -0.37 8.51
N LEU A 40 -9.86 -0.34 8.77
CA LEU A 40 -10.46 -0.95 9.96
C LEU A 40 -10.32 -2.48 9.95
N LEU A 41 -10.53 -3.14 8.81
CA LEU A 41 -10.37 -4.58 8.67
C LEU A 41 -8.91 -4.99 8.89
N ALA A 42 -7.97 -4.36 8.20
CA ALA A 42 -6.54 -4.64 8.34
C ALA A 42 -6.06 -4.37 9.78
N SER A 43 -6.54 -3.29 10.42
CA SER A 43 -6.24 -2.99 11.83
C SER A 43 -6.75 -4.08 12.77
N ARG A 44 -7.96 -4.61 12.55
CA ARG A 44 -8.50 -5.71 13.37
C ARG A 44 -7.70 -6.99 13.19
N THR A 45 -7.25 -7.29 11.98
CA THR A 45 -6.38 -8.44 11.68
C THR A 45 -5.04 -8.28 12.39
N LEU A 46 -4.39 -7.12 12.26
CA LEU A 46 -3.15 -6.80 12.95
C LEU A 46 -3.27 -6.98 14.47
N LEU A 47 -4.32 -6.41 15.08
CA LEU A 47 -4.53 -6.52 16.52
C LEU A 47 -4.74 -7.97 16.97
N LYS A 48 -5.43 -8.79 16.18
CA LYS A 48 -5.55 -10.22 16.45
C LYS A 48 -4.20 -10.92 16.39
N HIS A 49 -3.38 -10.64 15.37
CA HIS A 49 -2.06 -11.26 15.25
C HIS A 49 -1.11 -10.86 16.38
N LEU A 50 -1.10 -9.57 16.75
CA LEU A 50 -0.33 -9.07 17.89
C LEU A 50 -0.80 -9.67 19.22
N LEU A 51 -2.09 -9.98 19.36
CA LEU A 51 -2.62 -10.66 20.56
C LEU A 51 -2.11 -12.10 20.69
N HIS A 52 -1.94 -12.82 19.58
CA HIS A 52 -1.55 -14.23 19.58
C HIS A 52 -0.04 -14.44 19.52
N THR A 53 0.68 -13.57 18.81
CA THR A 53 2.12 -13.70 18.49
C THR A 53 2.79 -12.32 18.48
N PRO A 54 2.86 -11.64 19.64
CA PRO A 54 3.41 -10.28 19.73
C PRO A 54 4.89 -10.18 19.35
N GLU A 55 5.65 -11.28 19.45
CA GLU A 55 7.07 -11.36 19.12
C GLU A 55 7.34 -11.07 17.64
N ASP A 56 6.38 -11.42 16.77
CA ASP A 56 6.46 -11.28 15.32
C ASP A 56 5.91 -9.93 14.81
N PHE A 57 5.91 -8.89 15.67
CA PHE A 57 5.28 -7.60 15.37
C PHE A 57 5.67 -7.02 14.00
N SER A 58 6.95 -7.09 13.63
CA SER A 58 7.44 -6.52 12.37
C SER A 58 6.86 -7.22 11.16
N SER A 59 6.67 -8.54 11.26
CA SER A 59 6.00 -9.34 10.22
C SER A 59 4.54 -8.94 10.11
N HIS A 60 3.82 -8.80 11.23
CA HIS A 60 2.41 -8.42 11.24
C HIS A 60 2.16 -7.03 10.63
N PHE A 61 3.02 -6.05 10.91
CA PHE A 61 2.94 -4.72 10.29
C PHE A 61 3.25 -4.75 8.79
N ARG A 62 4.20 -5.59 8.36
CA ARG A 62 4.49 -5.78 6.93
C ARG A 62 3.29 -6.39 6.22
N GLN A 63 2.68 -7.41 6.81
CA GLN A 63 1.48 -8.05 6.30
C GLN A 63 0.32 -7.05 6.19
N MET A 64 0.09 -6.24 7.22
CA MET A 64 -0.94 -5.18 7.19
C MET A 64 -0.67 -4.16 6.08
N ALA A 65 0.58 -3.75 5.89
CA ALA A 65 0.94 -2.81 4.83
C ALA A 65 0.67 -3.41 3.43
N ALA A 66 1.09 -4.66 3.21
CA ALA A 66 0.78 -5.39 1.98
C ALA A 66 -0.74 -5.48 1.76
N GLU A 67 -1.49 -5.74 2.84
CA GLU A 67 -2.95 -5.84 2.79
C GLU A 67 -3.60 -4.57 2.26
N LEU A 68 -3.24 -3.44 2.85
CA LEU A 68 -3.77 -2.13 2.47
C LEU A 68 -3.36 -1.73 1.05
N ILE A 69 -2.09 -1.94 0.68
CA ILE A 69 -1.59 -1.56 -0.65
C ILE A 69 -2.36 -2.31 -1.73
N ILE A 70 -2.47 -3.64 -1.62
CA ILE A 70 -3.14 -4.47 -2.62
C ILE A 70 -4.63 -4.14 -2.68
N SER A 71 -5.27 -3.97 -1.51
CA SER A 71 -6.68 -3.62 -1.44
C SER A 71 -6.97 -2.25 -2.05
N PHE A 72 -6.14 -1.23 -1.79
CA PHE A 72 -6.35 0.13 -2.30
C PHE A 72 -6.05 0.26 -3.79
N THR A 73 -5.02 -0.44 -4.27
CA THR A 73 -4.52 -0.29 -5.64
C THR A 73 -5.22 -1.20 -6.63
N TYR A 74 -5.52 -2.44 -6.23
CA TYR A 74 -6.12 -3.45 -7.11
C TYR A 74 -7.57 -3.79 -6.77
N GLY A 75 -8.10 -3.30 -5.63
CA GLY A 75 -9.46 -3.64 -5.20
C GLY A 75 -9.63 -5.11 -4.79
N ILE A 76 -8.52 -5.79 -4.47
CA ILE A 76 -8.51 -7.20 -4.08
C ILE A 76 -8.68 -7.28 -2.56
N GLU A 77 -9.69 -8.03 -2.12
CA GLU A 77 -9.81 -8.43 -0.72
C GLU A 77 -8.90 -9.64 -0.47
N LEU A 78 -7.99 -9.49 0.49
CA LEU A 78 -7.01 -10.52 0.82
C LEU A 78 -7.54 -11.47 1.88
N GLN A 79 -7.08 -12.71 1.82
CA GLN A 79 -7.32 -13.70 2.83
C GLN A 79 -6.60 -13.31 4.14
N PRO A 80 -7.23 -13.51 5.32
CA PRO A 80 -6.63 -13.15 6.61
C PRO A 80 -5.29 -13.84 6.90
N SER A 81 -5.02 -14.99 6.29
CA SER A 81 -3.77 -15.71 6.42
C SER A 81 -3.34 -16.34 5.11
N ASN A 82 -2.03 -16.34 4.86
CA ASN A 82 -1.40 -17.10 3.78
C ASN A 82 -1.92 -16.74 2.38
N ASP A 83 -2.16 -15.45 2.15
CA ASP A 83 -2.61 -14.97 0.85
C ASP A 83 -1.45 -15.00 -0.17
N PRO A 84 -1.64 -15.60 -1.37
CA PRO A 84 -0.60 -15.69 -2.38
C PRO A 84 -0.06 -14.33 -2.82
N TYR A 85 -0.84 -13.25 -2.75
CA TYR A 85 -0.37 -11.91 -3.11
C TYR A 85 0.57 -11.32 -2.06
N ILE A 86 0.42 -11.71 -0.79
CA ILE A 86 1.33 -11.29 0.28
C ILE A 86 2.66 -12.02 0.13
N ALA A 87 2.63 -13.34 -0.10
CA ALA A 87 3.83 -14.12 -0.36
C ALA A 87 4.59 -13.61 -1.59
N LEU A 88 3.87 -13.33 -2.68
CA LEU A 88 4.45 -12.75 -3.90
C LEU A 88 5.08 -11.38 -3.65
N ALA A 89 4.43 -10.52 -2.85
CA ALA A 89 4.97 -9.21 -2.50
C ALA A 89 6.24 -9.30 -1.64
N GLU A 90 6.35 -10.31 -0.78
CA GLU A 90 7.56 -10.57 0.02
C GLU A 90 8.70 -11.15 -0.81
N GLU A 91 8.41 -11.99 -1.80
CA GLU A 91 9.42 -12.59 -2.70
C GLU A 91 9.97 -11.60 -3.75
N ALA A 92 9.24 -10.54 -4.08
CA ALA A 92 9.60 -9.59 -5.11
C ALA A 92 10.67 -8.56 -4.69
N ILE A 93 11.07 -8.56 -3.41
CA ILE A 93 12.07 -7.66 -2.80
C ILE A 93 13.39 -8.42 -2.61
#